data_AF-A0A5N7ZNS8-F1
#
_entry.id   AF-A0A5N7ZNS8-F1
#
_cell.length_a   1.000
_cell.length_b   1.000
_cell.length_c   1.000
_cell.angle_alpha   90.00
_cell.angle_beta   90.00
_cell.angle_gamma   90.00
#
_symmetry.space_group_name_H-M   'P 1'
#
loop_
_entity.id
_entity.type
_entity.pdbx_description
1 polymer ?
#
loop_
_entity_poly.entity_id
_entity_poly.type
_entity_poly.pdbx_seq_one_letter_code
_entity_poly.pdbx_strand_id
1 'polypeptide(L)'
;FSEEAAIEKVRTLIEILSAPYDVGDRTARLSASAGCSLFYSQDETTEILLNKAETALYHAKRSGRGQVVARDEAALRAAVAALSPWVMERLGVVLEEDLAEVETYSVGWARVGKMEIAYVGTQELTDDNEGNAVYGGSALRVARGGFDALRALPLDERERHAVDMACRYDAAVSAAYPELLASRRNYDVAFGLGAGGAARAGVLEQSWRAGGASIAELAAMQAFALSPGLKEVRAETRERYGADVTAPTAQRLVFHGVDTAVGPISKSGGILEAGDGGA
;
A
#
# COMPACT_ATOMS: atom_id res chain seq x y z
N PHE A 1 -6.39 -23.92 18.60
CA PHE A 1 -5.37 -24.11 17.54
C PHE A 1 -4.03 -23.86 18.22
N SER A 2 -3.07 -24.81 18.22
CA SER A 2 -1.78 -24.59 18.88
C SER A 2 -0.86 -23.72 18.03
N GLU A 3 0.12 -23.11 18.65
CA GLU A 3 1.18 -22.35 17.97
C GLU A 3 1.99 -23.20 16.99
N GLU A 4 2.32 -24.43 17.37
CA GLU A 4 2.95 -25.38 16.46
C GLU A 4 2.09 -25.65 15.22
N ALA A 5 0.76 -25.81 15.37
CA ALA A 5 -0.13 -26.03 14.24
C ALA A 5 -0.27 -24.78 13.34
N ALA A 6 -0.15 -23.58 13.90
CA ALA A 6 -0.19 -22.34 13.13
C ALA A 6 1.12 -22.09 12.39
N ILE A 7 2.26 -22.36 13.01
CA ILE A 7 3.59 -22.32 12.39
C ILE A 7 3.68 -23.35 11.27
N GLU A 8 3.21 -24.58 11.50
CA GLU A 8 3.18 -25.64 10.50
C GLU A 8 2.32 -25.24 9.29
N LYS A 9 1.16 -24.62 9.52
CA LYS A 9 0.30 -24.10 8.45
C LYS A 9 0.92 -22.92 7.69
N VAL A 10 1.55 -21.98 8.39
CA VAL A 10 2.25 -20.84 7.77
C VAL A 10 3.42 -21.33 6.92
N ARG A 11 4.22 -22.29 7.43
CA ARG A 11 5.32 -22.91 6.67
C ARG A 11 4.81 -23.65 5.44
N THR A 12 3.74 -24.44 5.59
CA THR A 12 3.09 -25.14 4.47
C THR A 12 2.61 -24.15 3.42
N LEU A 13 2.03 -23.01 3.84
CA LEU A 13 1.56 -21.96 2.93
C LEU A 13 2.73 -21.31 2.17
N ILE A 14 3.83 -20.99 2.86
CA ILE A 14 5.03 -20.42 2.27
C ILE A 14 5.70 -21.41 1.30
N GLU A 15 5.76 -22.70 1.64
CA GLU A 15 6.26 -23.75 0.74
C GLU A 15 5.42 -23.89 -0.53
N ILE A 16 4.09 -23.88 -0.40
CA ILE A 16 3.17 -23.95 -1.55
C ILE A 16 3.32 -22.71 -2.43
N LEU A 17 3.48 -21.52 -1.83
CA LEU A 17 3.69 -20.26 -2.55
C LEU A 17 5.08 -20.16 -3.21
N SER A 18 6.08 -20.82 -2.64
CA SER A 18 7.45 -20.84 -3.17
C SER A 18 7.66 -21.84 -4.30
N ALA A 19 6.63 -22.63 -4.64
CA ALA A 19 6.67 -23.54 -5.75
C ALA A 19 6.92 -22.77 -7.08
N PRO A 20 7.76 -23.29 -7.99
CA PRO A 20 7.98 -22.67 -9.28
C PRO A 20 6.68 -22.65 -10.11
N TYR A 21 6.31 -21.48 -10.59
CA TYR A 21 5.20 -21.25 -11.52
C TYR A 21 5.75 -20.96 -12.91
N ASP A 22 5.19 -21.61 -13.93
CA ASP A 22 5.51 -21.28 -15.32
C ASP A 22 4.66 -20.10 -15.78
N VAL A 23 5.33 -19.00 -16.14
CA VAL A 23 4.73 -17.77 -16.65
C VAL A 23 5.29 -17.53 -18.05
N GLY A 24 4.58 -18.05 -19.06
CA GLY A 24 5.10 -18.10 -20.43
C GLY A 24 6.34 -18.99 -20.52
N ASP A 25 7.43 -18.45 -21.05
CA ASP A 25 8.68 -19.20 -21.28
C ASP A 25 9.62 -19.17 -20.05
N ARG A 26 9.16 -18.65 -18.91
CA ARG A 26 9.98 -18.41 -17.71
C ARG A 26 9.35 -19.01 -16.47
N THR A 27 10.20 -19.50 -15.58
CA THR A 27 9.78 -20.00 -14.27
C THR A 27 9.95 -18.90 -13.22
N ALA A 28 8.86 -18.52 -12.55
CA ALA A 28 8.83 -17.56 -11.46
C ALA A 28 8.61 -18.27 -10.12
N ARG A 29 9.13 -17.70 -9.03
CA ARG A 29 8.80 -18.14 -7.66
C ARG A 29 8.24 -16.96 -6.90
N LEU A 30 7.18 -17.18 -6.14
CA LEU A 30 6.60 -16.18 -5.25
C LEU A 30 7.10 -16.45 -3.83
N SER A 31 7.43 -15.42 -3.07
CA SER A 31 7.56 -15.53 -1.62
C SER A 31 6.49 -14.67 -0.97
N ALA A 32 6.12 -15.00 0.27
CA ALA A 32 5.16 -14.24 1.04
C ALA A 32 5.59 -14.20 2.50
N SER A 33 5.32 -13.08 3.16
CA SER A 33 5.32 -12.99 4.61
C SER A 33 3.90 -13.28 5.12
N ALA A 34 3.77 -14.18 6.08
CA ALA A 34 2.50 -14.54 6.68
C ALA A 34 2.61 -14.44 8.21
N GLY A 35 1.83 -13.53 8.79
CA GLY A 35 1.65 -13.42 10.24
C GLY A 35 0.35 -14.08 10.67
N CYS A 36 0.39 -14.96 11.66
CA CYS A 36 -0.80 -15.48 12.31
C CYS A 36 -0.93 -14.88 13.72
N SER A 37 -2.09 -14.31 14.04
CA SER A 37 -2.45 -13.97 15.42
C SER A 37 -3.14 -15.17 16.05
N LEU A 38 -2.49 -15.77 17.04
CA LEU A 38 -3.05 -16.91 17.76
C LEU A 38 -3.96 -16.45 18.90
N PHE A 39 -5.15 -17.03 18.94
CA PHE A 39 -6.10 -16.87 20.03
C PHE A 39 -5.63 -17.71 21.23
N TYR A 40 -5.11 -17.05 22.27
CA TYR A 40 -4.81 -17.68 23.55
C TYR A 40 -5.69 -17.04 24.62
N SER A 41 -6.76 -17.74 24.97
CA SER A 41 -7.77 -17.43 26.00
C SER A 41 -8.97 -16.57 25.57
N GLN A 42 -10.09 -16.83 26.25
CA GLN A 42 -11.40 -16.21 26.02
C GLN A 42 -11.49 -14.75 26.48
N ASP A 43 -10.40 -14.17 27.02
CA ASP A 43 -10.41 -12.83 27.62
C ASP A 43 -9.88 -11.72 26.69
N GLU A 44 -9.43 -12.06 25.47
CA GLU A 44 -8.98 -11.05 24.50
C GLU A 44 -10.13 -10.60 23.57
N THR A 45 -10.56 -9.35 23.70
CA THR A 45 -11.63 -8.72 22.89
C THR A 45 -11.10 -8.16 21.57
N THR A 46 -11.98 -7.90 20.59
CA THR A 46 -11.65 -7.21 19.33
C THR A 46 -10.92 -5.88 19.55
N GLU A 47 -11.22 -5.18 20.65
CA GLU A 47 -10.59 -3.92 21.03
C GLU A 47 -9.12 -4.10 21.48
N ILE A 48 -8.80 -5.22 22.12
CA ILE A 48 -7.42 -5.59 22.48
C ILE A 48 -6.62 -5.97 21.24
N LEU A 49 -7.25 -6.60 20.25
CA LEU A 49 -6.65 -6.89 18.94
C LEU A 49 -6.37 -5.63 18.13
N LEU A 50 -7.31 -4.70 18.10
CA LEU A 50 -7.11 -3.38 17.49
C LEU A 50 -5.98 -2.63 18.20
N ASN A 51 -5.91 -2.65 19.53
CA ASN A 51 -4.79 -2.07 20.27
C ASN A 51 -3.45 -2.75 19.98
N LYS A 52 -3.39 -4.07 19.79
CA LYS A 52 -2.16 -4.79 19.40
C LYS A 52 -1.73 -4.45 17.98
N ALA A 53 -2.67 -4.40 17.03
CA ALA A 53 -2.41 -3.98 15.66
C ALA A 53 -2.00 -2.51 15.60
N GLU A 54 -2.64 -1.64 16.38
CA GLU A 54 -2.30 -0.24 16.56
C GLU A 54 -0.94 -0.07 17.24
N THR A 55 -0.58 -0.93 18.20
CA THR A 55 0.74 -0.95 18.83
C THR A 55 1.82 -1.42 17.85
N ALA A 56 1.57 -2.45 17.04
CA ALA A 56 2.47 -2.87 15.98
C ALA A 56 2.64 -1.77 14.91
N LEU A 57 1.54 -1.11 14.53
CA LEU A 57 1.54 0.03 13.63
C LEU A 57 2.22 1.26 14.26
N TYR A 58 2.07 1.47 15.56
CA TYR A 58 2.71 2.53 16.34
C TYR A 58 4.21 2.29 16.44
N HIS A 59 4.67 1.05 16.65
CA HIS A 59 6.09 0.71 16.61
C HIS A 59 6.67 0.82 15.19
N ALA A 60 5.92 0.40 14.16
CA ALA A 60 6.32 0.59 12.77
C ALA A 60 6.43 2.09 12.42
N LYS A 61 5.41 2.91 12.76
CA LYS A 61 5.36 4.36 12.51
C LYS A 61 6.37 5.16 13.34
N ARG A 62 6.50 4.88 14.64
CA ARG A 62 7.44 5.57 15.54
C ARG A 62 8.90 5.25 15.19
N SER A 63 9.13 4.15 14.50
CA SER A 63 10.48 3.86 14.04
C SER A 63 10.91 4.85 12.97
N GLY A 64 10.11 5.19 11.96
CA GLY A 64 10.56 6.00 10.79
C GLY A 64 11.88 5.52 10.16
N ARG A 65 12.34 4.33 10.59
CA ARG A 65 13.72 3.78 10.57
C ARG A 65 13.67 2.25 10.59
N GLY A 66 12.51 1.67 10.26
CA GLY A 66 12.26 0.22 10.29
C GLY A 66 12.85 -0.54 9.11
N GLN A 67 13.48 0.18 8.18
CA GLN A 67 14.19 -0.35 7.02
C GLN A 67 15.65 0.08 7.09
N VAL A 68 16.55 -0.86 6.76
CA VAL A 68 17.99 -0.61 6.67
C VAL A 68 18.47 -1.22 5.36
N VAL A 69 19.13 -0.41 4.53
CA VAL A 69 19.79 -0.92 3.33
C VAL A 69 21.16 -1.48 3.71
N ALA A 70 21.31 -2.79 3.61
CA ALA A 70 22.58 -3.48 3.78
C ALA A 70 23.28 -3.65 2.43
N ARG A 71 24.44 -3.00 2.25
CA ARG A 71 25.21 -3.05 0.98
C ARG A 71 26.21 -4.20 0.89
N ASP A 72 26.44 -4.88 2.01
CA ASP A 72 27.34 -6.01 2.11
C ASP A 72 26.90 -6.96 3.23
N GLU A 73 27.57 -8.12 3.31
CA GLU A 73 27.28 -9.15 4.30
C GLU A 73 27.50 -8.67 5.74
N ALA A 74 28.52 -7.85 5.98
CA ALA A 74 28.82 -7.35 7.32
C ALA A 74 27.73 -6.39 7.82
N ALA A 75 27.28 -5.49 6.94
CA ALA A 75 26.16 -4.59 7.19
C ALA A 75 24.86 -5.37 7.43
N LEU A 76 24.60 -6.43 6.66
CA LEU A 76 23.43 -7.29 6.86
C LEU A 76 23.47 -7.98 8.22
N ARG A 77 24.61 -8.58 8.58
CA ARG A 77 24.80 -9.21 9.89
C ARG A 77 24.62 -8.22 11.04
N ALA A 78 25.15 -7.00 10.90
CA ALA A 78 24.98 -5.95 11.89
C ALA A 78 23.51 -5.52 12.02
N ALA A 79 22.80 -5.35 10.91
CA ALA A 79 21.38 -5.00 10.91
C ALA A 79 20.54 -6.08 11.60
N VAL A 80 20.75 -7.35 11.26
CA VAL A 80 20.05 -8.49 11.90
C VAL A 80 20.38 -8.58 13.39
N ALA A 81 21.64 -8.38 13.79
CA ALA A 81 22.04 -8.41 15.21
C ALA A 81 21.45 -7.27 16.04
N ALA A 82 21.10 -6.15 15.41
CA ALA A 82 20.45 -5.01 16.07
C ALA A 82 18.93 -5.22 16.27
N LEU A 83 18.32 -6.21 15.61
CA LEU A 83 16.91 -6.52 15.77
C LEU A 83 16.66 -7.21 17.11
N SER A 84 15.55 -6.83 17.76
CA SER A 84 15.10 -7.51 18.97
C SER A 84 14.74 -8.97 18.65
N PRO A 85 15.30 -9.96 19.38
CA PRO A 85 14.92 -11.37 19.20
C PRO A 85 13.42 -11.60 19.33
N TRP A 86 12.76 -10.89 20.25
CA TRP A 86 11.31 -10.95 20.43
C TRP A 86 10.54 -10.42 19.21
N VAL A 87 11.03 -9.36 18.57
CA VAL A 87 10.42 -8.82 17.35
C VAL A 87 10.57 -9.82 16.20
N MET A 88 11.76 -10.41 16.03
CA MET A 88 11.99 -11.38 14.97
C MET A 88 11.11 -12.64 15.13
N GLU A 89 11.00 -13.17 16.35
CA GLU A 89 10.20 -14.35 16.64
C GLU A 89 8.70 -14.10 16.43
N ARG A 90 8.21 -12.93 16.86
CA ARG A 90 6.76 -12.66 16.92
C ARG A 90 6.20 -11.91 15.72
N LEU A 91 6.98 -11.05 15.09
CA LEU A 91 6.54 -10.18 13.98
C LEU A 91 7.19 -10.56 12.65
N GLY A 92 8.33 -11.24 12.68
CA GLY A 92 9.11 -11.57 11.49
C GLY A 92 9.91 -10.38 10.95
N VAL A 93 10.70 -10.66 9.91
CA VAL A 93 11.53 -9.67 9.20
C VAL A 93 11.38 -9.92 7.70
N VAL A 94 11.29 -8.85 6.92
CA VAL A 94 11.31 -8.91 5.46
C VAL A 94 12.72 -8.56 4.99
N LEU A 95 13.30 -9.43 4.17
CA LEU A 95 14.50 -9.14 3.41
C LEU A 95 14.09 -9.05 1.94
N GLU A 96 14.37 -7.91 1.33
CA GLU A 96 14.05 -7.62 -0.06
C GLU A 96 15.25 -7.04 -0.79
N GLU A 97 15.23 -7.11 -2.12
CA GLU A 97 16.24 -6.46 -2.96
C GLU A 97 16.00 -4.95 -2.93
N ASP A 98 17.02 -4.18 -2.56
CA ASP A 98 16.99 -2.72 -2.68
C ASP A 98 16.95 -2.33 -4.16
N LEU A 99 15.88 -1.64 -4.55
CA LEU A 99 15.68 -1.22 -5.93
C LEU A 99 16.12 0.21 -6.14
N ALA A 100 16.84 0.46 -7.22
CA ALA A 100 17.11 1.81 -7.73
C ALA A 100 16.00 2.28 -8.66
N GLU A 101 15.89 3.60 -8.86
CA GLU A 101 14.93 4.23 -9.80
C GLU A 101 13.48 3.77 -9.59
N VAL A 102 13.06 3.73 -8.33
CA VAL A 102 11.76 3.18 -7.95
C VAL A 102 10.63 4.12 -8.34
N GLU A 103 9.67 3.58 -9.06
CA GLU A 103 8.37 4.19 -9.32
C GLU A 103 7.30 3.34 -8.64
N THR A 104 6.44 3.98 -7.83
CA THR A 104 5.39 3.29 -7.07
C THR A 104 4.01 3.68 -7.57
N TYR A 105 3.17 2.66 -7.80
CA TYR A 105 1.78 2.80 -8.13
C TYR A 105 0.88 2.40 -6.97
N SER A 106 -0.11 3.22 -6.66
CA SER A 106 -1.25 2.85 -5.84
C SER A 106 -2.28 2.14 -6.73
N VAL A 107 -2.57 0.87 -6.46
CA VAL A 107 -3.64 0.12 -7.13
C VAL A 107 -4.62 -0.40 -6.08
N GLY A 108 -5.91 -0.18 -6.28
CA GLY A 108 -6.87 -0.66 -5.29
C GLY A 108 -8.31 -0.55 -5.70
N TRP A 109 -9.17 -0.94 -4.77
CA TRP A 109 -10.61 -0.80 -4.88
C TRP A 109 -11.22 -0.42 -3.52
N ALA A 110 -12.36 0.26 -3.57
CA ALA A 110 -13.12 0.63 -2.39
C ALA A 110 -14.62 0.64 -2.66
N ARG A 111 -15.41 0.31 -1.62
CA ARG A 111 -16.87 0.25 -1.66
C ARG A 111 -17.49 0.95 -0.46
N VAL A 112 -18.34 1.94 -0.74
CA VAL A 112 -19.14 2.65 0.27
C VAL A 112 -20.62 2.58 -0.14
N GLY A 113 -21.42 1.88 0.65
CA GLY A 113 -22.81 1.59 0.29
C GLY A 113 -22.90 0.82 -1.04
N LYS A 114 -23.57 1.42 -2.02
CA LYS A 114 -23.70 0.89 -3.40
C LYS A 114 -22.63 1.40 -4.37
N MET A 115 -21.80 2.37 -3.95
CA MET A 115 -20.74 2.91 -4.79
C MET A 115 -19.51 2.02 -4.66
N GLU A 116 -19.01 1.54 -5.78
CA GLU A 116 -17.74 0.83 -5.89
C GLU A 116 -16.84 1.61 -6.85
N ILE A 117 -15.55 1.69 -6.51
CA ILE A 117 -14.51 2.25 -7.36
C ILE A 117 -13.30 1.32 -7.38
N ALA A 118 -12.54 1.37 -8.46
CA ALA A 118 -11.22 0.78 -8.59
C ALA A 118 -10.29 1.79 -9.26
N TYR A 119 -9.02 1.77 -8.92
CA TYR A 119 -8.08 2.79 -9.36
C TYR A 119 -6.67 2.27 -9.56
N VAL A 120 -5.92 3.01 -10.37
CA VAL A 120 -4.47 2.92 -10.52
C VAL A 120 -3.92 4.34 -10.59
N GLY A 121 -2.76 4.58 -10.01
CA GLY A 121 -2.12 5.89 -10.09
C GLY A 121 -0.73 5.89 -9.50
N THR A 122 0.04 6.94 -9.77
CA THR A 122 1.39 7.08 -9.25
C THR A 122 1.38 7.68 -7.84
N GLN A 123 2.41 7.36 -7.07
CA GLN A 123 2.73 8.00 -5.80
C GLN A 123 3.87 9.01 -5.99
N GLU A 124 3.83 10.09 -5.22
CA GLU A 124 4.95 11.03 -5.09
C GLU A 124 5.51 10.99 -3.66
N LEU A 125 6.82 11.21 -3.53
CA LEU A 125 7.46 11.45 -2.23
C LEU A 125 7.60 12.96 -1.97
N THR A 126 7.68 13.32 -0.70
CA THR A 126 7.98 14.67 -0.21
C THR A 126 8.87 14.56 1.01
N ASP A 127 9.58 15.64 1.36
CA ASP A 127 10.30 15.69 2.62
C ASP A 127 9.32 15.88 3.80
N ASP A 128 9.60 15.20 4.92
CA ASP A 128 8.94 15.43 6.21
C ASP A 128 9.53 16.65 6.95
N ASN A 129 9.07 16.89 8.18
CA ASN A 129 9.56 18.01 9.02
C ASN A 129 11.04 17.85 9.45
N GLU A 130 11.66 16.70 9.25
CA GLU A 130 13.07 16.40 9.56
C GLU A 130 13.94 16.30 8.28
N GLY A 131 13.35 16.45 7.09
CA GLY A 131 14.03 16.33 5.81
C GLY A 131 14.17 14.90 5.27
N ASN A 132 13.42 13.94 5.83
CA ASN A 132 13.40 12.57 5.32
C ASN A 132 12.32 12.41 4.23
N ALA A 133 12.60 11.61 3.21
CA ALA A 133 11.63 11.31 2.17
C ALA A 133 10.49 10.42 2.72
N VAL A 134 9.26 10.92 2.61
CA VAL A 134 8.02 10.25 3.02
C VAL A 134 6.98 10.35 1.92
N TYR A 135 5.85 9.65 2.07
CA TYR A 135 4.72 9.76 1.16
C TYR A 135 4.23 11.23 1.04
N GLY A 136 4.19 11.74 -0.19
CA GLY A 136 3.77 13.10 -0.52
C GLY A 136 2.42 13.18 -1.22
N GLY A 137 1.87 12.07 -1.71
CA GLY A 137 0.61 12.08 -2.43
C GLY A 137 0.44 10.95 -3.45
N SER A 138 -0.75 10.89 -4.03
CA SER A 138 -1.07 9.99 -5.14
C SER A 138 -1.92 10.72 -6.16
N ALA A 139 -1.67 10.48 -7.45
CA ALA A 139 -2.51 10.92 -8.55
C ALA A 139 -3.17 9.70 -9.22
N LEU A 140 -4.48 9.53 -9.01
CA LEU A 140 -5.23 8.34 -9.37
C LEU A 140 -6.05 8.55 -10.64
N ARG A 141 -6.05 7.53 -11.51
CA ARG A 141 -7.13 7.23 -12.45
C ARG A 141 -8.13 6.32 -11.75
N VAL A 142 -9.38 6.78 -11.63
CA VAL A 142 -10.41 6.07 -10.87
C VAL A 142 -11.55 5.70 -11.80
N ALA A 143 -11.87 4.41 -11.88
CA ALA A 143 -13.06 3.89 -12.54
C ALA A 143 -14.22 3.76 -11.55
N ARG A 144 -15.43 3.99 -12.03
CA ARG A 144 -16.67 3.60 -11.33
C ARG A 144 -16.92 2.10 -11.57
N GLY A 145 -16.86 1.31 -10.50
CA GLY A 145 -16.95 -0.15 -10.52
C GLY A 145 -15.64 -0.82 -10.07
N GLY A 146 -15.60 -2.15 -10.06
CA GLY A 146 -14.42 -2.94 -9.70
C GLY A 146 -13.32 -2.99 -10.78
N PHE A 147 -12.37 -3.90 -10.62
CA PHE A 147 -11.19 -4.02 -11.50
C PHE A 147 -11.50 -4.23 -12.98
N ASP A 148 -12.63 -4.84 -13.33
CA ASP A 148 -13.05 -4.98 -14.74
C ASP A 148 -13.36 -3.63 -15.38
N ALA A 149 -14.00 -2.73 -14.63
CA ALA A 149 -14.25 -1.36 -15.09
C ALA A 149 -12.94 -0.58 -15.23
N LEU A 150 -11.99 -0.79 -14.31
CA LEU A 150 -10.65 -0.18 -14.38
C LEU A 150 -9.87 -0.67 -15.61
N ARG A 151 -9.86 -1.98 -15.87
CA ARG A 151 -9.17 -2.60 -17.01
C ARG A 151 -9.76 -2.19 -18.36
N ALA A 152 -11.01 -1.75 -18.39
CA ALA A 152 -11.66 -1.24 -19.60
C ALA A 152 -11.27 0.21 -19.94
N LEU A 153 -10.62 0.94 -19.04
CA LEU A 153 -10.11 2.28 -19.31
C LEU A 153 -8.88 2.25 -20.23
N PRO A 154 -8.55 3.35 -20.92
CA PRO A 154 -7.33 3.47 -21.72
C PRO A 154 -6.08 3.62 -20.82
N LEU A 155 -5.70 2.52 -20.17
CA LEU A 155 -4.51 2.43 -19.34
C LEU A 155 -3.24 2.33 -20.21
N ASP A 156 -2.19 3.02 -19.81
CA ASP A 156 -0.87 2.80 -20.41
C ASP A 156 -0.31 1.40 -20.04
N GLU A 157 0.83 1.04 -20.61
CA GLU A 157 1.45 -0.27 -20.36
C GLU A 157 1.81 -0.49 -18.89
N ARG A 158 2.29 0.57 -18.22
CA ARG A 158 2.75 0.54 -16.83
C ARG A 158 1.57 0.43 -15.86
N GLU A 159 0.55 1.26 -16.05
CA GLU A 159 -0.73 1.21 -15.33
C GLU A 159 -1.35 -0.20 -15.47
N ARG A 160 -1.39 -0.76 -16.69
CA ARG A 160 -1.95 -2.11 -16.92
C ARG A 160 -1.16 -3.20 -16.21
N HIS A 161 0.18 -3.13 -16.22
CA HIS A 161 1.03 -4.09 -15.53
C HIS A 161 0.87 -3.98 -14.00
N ALA A 162 0.78 -2.77 -13.47
CA ALA A 162 0.53 -2.55 -12.05
C ALA A 162 -0.82 -3.14 -11.62
N VAL A 163 -1.87 -2.88 -12.41
CA VAL A 163 -3.21 -3.44 -12.17
C VAL A 163 -3.20 -4.97 -12.19
N ASP A 164 -2.50 -5.57 -13.13
CA ASP A 164 -2.44 -7.02 -13.22
C ASP A 164 -1.76 -7.68 -12.01
N MET A 165 -0.62 -7.13 -11.56
CA MET A 165 0.07 -7.63 -10.37
C MET A 165 -0.80 -7.50 -9.11
N ALA A 166 -1.41 -6.33 -8.91
CA ALA A 166 -2.30 -6.11 -7.78
C ALA A 166 -3.53 -7.03 -7.81
N CYS A 167 -4.13 -7.25 -8.98
CA CYS A 167 -5.26 -8.19 -9.13
C CYS A 167 -4.87 -9.62 -8.77
N ARG A 168 -3.69 -10.08 -9.21
CA ARG A 168 -3.19 -11.42 -8.87
C ARG A 168 -2.96 -11.56 -7.37
N TYR A 169 -2.39 -10.54 -6.74
CA TYR A 169 -2.18 -10.53 -5.28
C TYR A 169 -3.52 -10.51 -4.52
N ASP A 170 -4.46 -9.65 -4.91
CA ASP A 170 -5.80 -9.57 -4.29
C ASP A 170 -6.59 -10.89 -4.41
N ALA A 171 -6.50 -11.55 -5.57
CA ALA A 171 -7.10 -12.86 -5.79
C ALA A 171 -6.46 -13.94 -4.91
N ALA A 172 -5.13 -13.95 -4.79
CA ALA A 172 -4.40 -14.89 -3.93
C ALA A 172 -4.77 -14.70 -2.45
N VAL A 173 -4.82 -13.45 -1.97
CA VAL A 173 -5.27 -13.11 -0.61
C VAL A 173 -6.70 -13.60 -0.38
N SER A 174 -7.61 -13.32 -1.31
CA SER A 174 -9.02 -13.71 -1.17
C SER A 174 -9.22 -15.23 -1.16
N ALA A 175 -8.42 -15.96 -1.94
CA ALA A 175 -8.43 -17.43 -1.94
C ALA A 175 -7.84 -18.02 -0.65
N ALA A 176 -6.77 -17.42 -0.12
CA ALA A 176 -6.12 -17.87 1.11
C ALA A 176 -6.96 -17.53 2.36
N TYR A 177 -7.69 -16.41 2.34
CA TYR A 177 -8.44 -15.87 3.47
C TYR A 177 -9.88 -15.49 3.08
N PRO A 178 -10.76 -16.47 2.81
CA PRO A 178 -12.12 -16.21 2.31
C PRO A 178 -13.02 -15.46 3.31
N GLU A 179 -12.70 -15.52 4.61
CA GLU A 179 -13.44 -14.81 5.66
C GLU A 179 -12.97 -13.36 5.86
N LEU A 180 -11.90 -12.94 5.17
CA LEU A 180 -11.37 -11.58 5.27
C LEU A 180 -12.31 -10.59 4.60
N LEU A 181 -12.94 -9.76 5.42
CA LEU A 181 -13.80 -8.67 4.97
C LEU A 181 -13.05 -7.34 5.03
N ALA A 182 -12.94 -6.68 3.88
CA ALA A 182 -12.46 -5.31 3.77
C ALA A 182 -13.31 -4.57 2.74
N SER A 183 -13.72 -3.34 3.04
CA SER A 183 -14.43 -2.47 2.10
C SER A 183 -13.50 -1.58 1.29
N ARG A 184 -12.20 -1.62 1.57
CA ARG A 184 -11.12 -0.92 0.86
C ARG A 184 -9.90 -1.83 0.85
N ARG A 185 -9.28 -2.01 -0.31
CA ARG A 185 -7.96 -2.65 -0.42
C ARG A 185 -7.08 -1.86 -1.39
N ASN A 186 -5.90 -1.49 -0.92
CA ASN A 186 -4.86 -0.82 -1.70
C ASN A 186 -3.58 -1.63 -1.68
N TYR A 187 -2.86 -1.62 -2.79
CA TYR A 187 -1.60 -2.29 -3.03
C TYR A 187 -0.62 -1.29 -3.62
N ASP A 188 0.55 -1.20 -3.02
CA ASP A 188 1.66 -0.39 -3.52
C ASP A 188 2.50 -1.28 -4.42
N VAL A 189 2.50 -0.97 -5.71
CA VAL A 189 3.20 -1.73 -6.75
C VAL A 189 4.42 -0.95 -7.18
N ALA A 190 5.60 -1.50 -6.89
CA ALA A 190 6.85 -0.88 -7.29
C ALA A 190 7.37 -1.47 -8.59
N PHE A 191 8.10 -0.62 -9.30
CA PHE A 191 8.96 -0.98 -10.39
C PHE A 191 10.30 -0.30 -10.19
N GLY A 192 11.39 -1.00 -10.45
CA GLY A 192 12.72 -0.43 -10.32
C GLY A 192 13.79 -1.32 -10.92
N LEU A 193 15.03 -0.99 -10.63
CA LEU A 193 16.22 -1.71 -11.09
C LEU A 193 16.88 -2.41 -9.91
N GLY A 194 17.09 -3.71 -10.03
CA GLY A 194 17.90 -4.46 -9.07
C GLY A 194 19.40 -4.13 -9.18
N ALA A 195 20.22 -4.72 -8.31
CA ALA A 195 21.65 -4.39 -8.21
C ALA A 195 22.45 -4.60 -9.52
N GLY A 196 21.98 -5.49 -10.40
CA GLY A 196 22.57 -5.74 -11.72
C GLY A 196 21.96 -4.92 -12.87
N GLY A 197 21.11 -3.94 -12.58
CA GLY A 197 20.35 -3.17 -13.59
C GLY A 197 19.18 -3.93 -14.21
N ALA A 198 18.87 -5.12 -13.71
CA ALA A 198 17.72 -5.88 -14.18
C ALA A 198 16.41 -5.26 -13.67
N ALA A 199 15.45 -5.07 -14.55
CA ALA A 199 14.12 -4.59 -14.17
C ALA A 199 13.45 -5.56 -13.18
N ARG A 200 12.84 -4.99 -12.14
CA ARG A 200 12.08 -5.66 -11.09
C ARG A 200 10.74 -4.97 -10.93
N ALA A 201 9.72 -5.74 -10.60
CA ALA A 201 8.39 -5.24 -10.30
C ALA A 201 7.69 -6.16 -9.32
N GLY A 202 6.86 -5.61 -8.43
CA GLY A 202 6.11 -6.41 -7.47
C GLY A 202 5.22 -5.55 -6.57
N VAL A 203 4.30 -6.23 -5.87
CA VAL A 203 3.51 -5.62 -4.80
C VAL A 203 4.39 -5.55 -3.56
N LEU A 204 4.70 -4.34 -3.09
CA LEU A 204 5.53 -4.09 -1.92
C LEU A 204 4.72 -4.12 -0.62
N GLU A 205 3.58 -3.43 -0.61
CA GLU A 205 2.79 -3.24 0.61
C GLU A 205 1.29 -3.33 0.32
N GLN A 206 0.52 -3.83 1.29
CA GLN A 206 -0.93 -3.74 1.32
C GLN A 206 -1.44 -2.78 2.40
N SER A 207 -2.48 -2.02 2.07
CA SER A 207 -3.15 -1.10 3.01
C SER A 207 -4.66 -1.23 2.89
N TRP A 208 -5.31 -1.79 3.92
CA TRP A 208 -6.76 -2.05 3.95
C TRP A 208 -7.51 -1.22 5.00
N ARG A 209 -6.99 -0.01 5.23
CA ARG A 209 -7.57 1.02 6.11
C ARG A 209 -7.61 2.34 5.36
N ALA A 210 -8.30 3.35 5.87
CA ALA A 210 -8.13 4.71 5.35
C ALA A 210 -6.63 5.12 5.41
N GLY A 211 -6.13 5.75 4.35
CA GLY A 211 -4.71 6.03 4.19
C GLY A 211 -4.44 7.15 3.18
N GLY A 212 -3.19 7.21 2.69
CA GLY A 212 -2.69 8.30 1.86
C GLY A 212 -3.44 8.52 0.54
N ALA A 213 -4.08 7.49 -0.02
CA ALA A 213 -4.89 7.60 -1.24
C ALA A 213 -6.36 7.99 -0.97
N SER A 214 -6.81 7.97 0.28
CA SER A 214 -8.25 8.03 0.59
C SER A 214 -8.91 9.38 0.31
N ILE A 215 -8.17 10.48 0.28
CA ILE A 215 -8.72 11.78 -0.12
C ILE A 215 -9.13 11.73 -1.61
N ALA A 216 -8.26 11.16 -2.47
CA ALA A 216 -8.56 10.97 -3.89
C ALA A 216 -9.72 9.99 -4.11
N GLU A 217 -9.77 8.89 -3.36
CA GLU A 217 -10.88 7.92 -3.40
C GLU A 217 -12.23 8.60 -3.10
N LEU A 218 -12.29 9.38 -2.02
CA LEU A 218 -13.51 10.08 -1.60
C LEU A 218 -13.91 11.17 -2.60
N ALA A 219 -12.94 11.93 -3.13
CA ALA A 219 -13.20 12.92 -4.17
C ALA A 219 -13.82 12.26 -5.42
N ALA A 220 -13.29 11.11 -5.85
CA ALA A 220 -13.83 10.36 -6.96
C ALA A 220 -15.26 9.84 -6.68
N MET A 221 -15.50 9.28 -5.49
CA MET A 221 -16.84 8.85 -5.08
C MET A 221 -17.85 9.99 -5.06
N GLN A 222 -17.46 11.18 -4.60
CA GLN A 222 -18.32 12.37 -4.62
C GLN A 222 -18.64 12.81 -6.05
N ALA A 223 -17.63 12.88 -6.94
CA ALA A 223 -17.85 13.22 -8.34
C ALA A 223 -18.79 12.23 -9.04
N PHE A 224 -18.61 10.94 -8.79
CA PHE A 224 -19.52 9.91 -9.26
C PHE A 224 -20.93 10.10 -8.68
N ALA A 225 -21.08 10.36 -7.38
CA ALA A 225 -22.39 10.57 -6.76
C ALA A 225 -23.14 11.77 -7.38
N LEU A 226 -22.44 12.86 -7.68
CA LEU A 226 -23.00 14.06 -8.31
C LEU A 226 -23.36 13.84 -9.79
N SER A 227 -22.58 13.02 -10.50
CA SER A 227 -22.72 12.80 -11.94
C SER A 227 -22.80 11.30 -12.27
N PRO A 228 -23.98 10.67 -12.21
CA PRO A 228 -24.13 9.23 -12.41
C PRO A 228 -23.71 8.70 -13.80
N GLY A 229 -23.59 9.59 -14.79
CA GLY A 229 -23.09 9.24 -16.13
C GLY A 229 -21.57 9.06 -16.20
N LEU A 230 -20.80 9.61 -15.25
CA LEU A 230 -19.34 9.49 -15.24
C LEU A 230 -18.91 8.05 -15.01
N LYS A 231 -17.95 7.60 -15.82
CA LYS A 231 -17.34 6.27 -15.74
C LYS A 231 -15.92 6.31 -15.17
N GLU A 232 -15.27 7.45 -15.33
CA GLU A 232 -13.89 7.68 -14.93
C GLU A 232 -13.73 9.09 -14.40
N VAL A 233 -12.82 9.27 -13.44
CA VAL A 233 -12.26 10.57 -13.06
C VAL A 233 -10.77 10.45 -12.77
N ARG A 234 -10.05 11.58 -12.83
CA ARG A 234 -8.72 11.72 -12.23
C ARG A 234 -8.86 12.42 -10.88
N ALA A 235 -8.19 11.93 -9.85
CA ALA A 235 -8.25 12.52 -8.51
C ALA A 235 -6.88 12.46 -7.83
N GLU A 236 -6.54 13.42 -6.99
CA GLU A 236 -5.28 13.40 -6.25
C GLU A 236 -5.45 13.57 -4.74
N THR A 237 -4.45 13.07 -4.03
CA THR A 237 -4.14 13.42 -2.64
C THR A 237 -2.75 14.01 -2.60
N ARG A 238 -2.54 15.05 -1.79
CA ARG A 238 -1.24 15.69 -1.59
C ARG A 238 -1.02 16.01 -0.11
N GLU A 239 0.12 15.59 0.42
CA GLU A 239 0.62 15.89 1.77
C GLU A 239 1.89 16.73 1.69
N ARG A 240 1.98 17.80 2.48
CA ARG A 240 3.16 18.66 2.57
C ARG A 240 3.45 18.98 4.02
N TYR A 241 4.71 18.85 4.41
CA TYR A 241 5.18 19.01 5.79
C TYR A 241 5.94 20.32 5.93
N GLY A 242 5.91 20.92 7.12
CA GLY A 242 6.59 22.17 7.43
C GLY A 242 5.62 23.30 7.79
N ALA A 243 6.07 24.18 8.70
CA ALA A 243 5.31 25.34 9.13
C ALA A 243 5.18 26.41 8.04
N ASP A 244 6.11 26.44 7.10
CA ASP A 244 6.17 27.42 6.00
C ASP A 244 5.36 26.99 4.75
N VAL A 245 4.73 25.82 4.80
CA VAL A 245 3.88 25.33 3.70
C VAL A 245 2.67 26.26 3.55
N THR A 246 2.48 26.78 2.34
CA THR A 246 1.31 27.60 2.03
C THR A 246 0.02 26.77 2.07
N ALA A 247 -1.01 27.30 2.73
CA ALA A 247 -2.30 26.64 2.78
C ALA A 247 -2.89 26.43 1.35
N PRO A 248 -3.40 25.22 1.04
CA PRO A 248 -4.13 24.96 -0.19
C PRO A 248 -5.35 25.87 -0.37
N THR A 249 -5.86 26.00 -1.59
CA THR A 249 -7.13 26.70 -1.83
C THR A 249 -8.27 26.01 -1.09
N ALA A 250 -9.30 26.78 -0.72
CA ALA A 250 -10.43 26.28 0.06
C ALA A 250 -11.14 25.08 -0.60
N GLN A 251 -11.12 24.98 -1.94
CA GLN A 251 -11.73 23.87 -2.67
C GLN A 251 -10.94 22.55 -2.55
N ARG A 252 -9.63 22.64 -2.28
CA ARG A 252 -8.73 21.47 -2.19
C ARG A 252 -8.31 21.14 -0.77
N LEU A 253 -8.50 22.08 0.16
CA LEU A 253 -8.07 21.96 1.54
C LEU A 253 -8.83 20.85 2.28
N VAL A 254 -8.08 19.90 2.84
CA VAL A 254 -8.62 18.88 3.75
C VAL A 254 -8.18 19.16 5.18
N PHE A 255 -6.88 19.48 5.36
CA PHE A 255 -6.31 19.81 6.66
C PHE A 255 -5.11 20.74 6.49
N HIS A 256 -4.95 21.71 7.39
CA HIS A 256 -3.76 22.56 7.47
C HIS A 256 -3.55 22.94 8.93
N GLY A 257 -2.50 22.43 9.55
CA GLY A 257 -2.25 22.61 10.97
C GLY A 257 -1.15 21.71 11.50
N VAL A 258 -1.19 21.41 12.80
CA VAL A 258 -0.21 20.55 13.47
C VAL A 258 -0.88 19.21 13.81
N ASP A 259 -0.31 18.12 13.28
CA ASP A 259 -0.65 16.76 13.66
C ASP A 259 0.26 16.31 14.81
N THR A 260 -0.30 15.59 15.77
CA THR A 260 0.43 15.20 17.00
C THR A 260 1.52 14.16 16.76
N ALA A 261 1.43 13.39 15.65
CA ALA A 261 2.41 12.37 15.31
C ALA A 261 3.48 12.88 14.35
N VAL A 262 3.12 13.74 13.39
CA VAL A 262 4.04 14.18 12.32
C VAL A 262 4.38 15.66 12.32
N GLY A 263 3.80 16.46 13.23
CA GLY A 263 4.07 17.89 13.32
C GLY A 263 3.27 18.72 12.29
N PRO A 264 3.78 19.91 11.90
CA PRO A 264 3.13 20.76 10.90
C PRO A 264 2.91 20.03 9.57
N ILE A 265 1.66 20.01 9.10
CA ILE A 265 1.26 19.30 7.88
C ILE A 265 0.06 19.97 7.20
N SER A 266 0.09 19.95 5.88
CA SER A 266 -1.01 20.33 4.99
C SER A 266 -1.44 19.14 4.15
N LYS A 267 -2.72 18.77 4.22
CA LYS A 267 -3.35 17.76 3.36
C LYS A 267 -4.35 18.42 2.43
N SER A 268 -4.25 18.09 1.15
CA SER A 268 -5.18 18.53 0.12
C SER A 268 -5.49 17.43 -0.86
N GLY A 269 -6.52 17.63 -1.65
CA GLY A 269 -6.87 16.72 -2.74
C GLY A 269 -8.18 17.09 -3.37
N GLY A 270 -8.59 16.30 -4.36
CA GLY A 270 -9.78 16.58 -5.14
C GLY A 270 -9.68 16.00 -6.54
N ILE A 271 -10.72 16.26 -7.35
CA ILE A 271 -10.69 15.94 -8.78
C ILE A 271 -9.61 16.78 -9.46
N LEU A 272 -8.86 16.14 -10.33
CA LEU A 272 -7.97 16.81 -11.29
C LEU A 272 -8.84 17.16 -12.49
N GLU A 273 -8.89 18.44 -12.85
CA GLU A 273 -9.52 18.85 -14.09
C GLU A 273 -8.79 18.14 -15.24
N ALA A 274 -9.57 17.59 -16.19
CA ALA A 274 -8.98 17.11 -17.43
C ALA A 274 -8.32 18.33 -18.05
N GLY A 275 -6.98 18.36 -18.12
CA GLY A 275 -6.27 19.46 -18.77
C GLY A 275 -6.93 19.68 -20.13
N ASP A 276 -7.38 20.90 -20.38
CA ASP A 276 -8.09 21.28 -21.59
C ASP A 276 -7.26 20.87 -22.82
N GLY A 277 -7.57 19.70 -23.36
CA GLY A 277 -7.23 19.32 -24.70
C GLY A 277 -8.13 20.09 -25.66
N GLY A 278 -7.82 21.37 -25.87
CA GLY A 278 -8.24 22.11 -27.06
C GLY A 278 -8.87 23.47 -26.83
N ALA A 279 -8.18 24.50 -27.33
CA ALA A 279 -8.70 25.38 -28.36
C ALA A 279 -7.58 25.67 -29.37
#